data_AF-A0A2V8X9S5-F1
#
_entry.id   AF-A0A2V8X9S5-F1
#
_cell.length_a   1.000
_cell.length_b   1.000
_cell.length_c   1.000
_cell.angle_alpha   90.00
_cell.angle_beta   90.00
_cell.angle_gamma   90.00
#
_symmetry.space_group_name_H-M   'P 1'
#
loop_
_entity.id
_entity.type
_entity.pdbx_description
1 polymer ?
#
loop_
_entity_poly.entity_id
_entity_poly.type
_entity_poly.pdbx_seq_one_letter_code
_entity_poly.pdbx_strand_id
1 'polypeptide(L)'
;MAIGSSLGVLAVAPLLSGLQLPRPSRDPRPYPNGRNPGSPGSEEPSTPERKAIERENQKQIRDDVARLYEMAAELKSEVEKTDANATLSLSLIKKAQEIEKLAKQIKNLAKGSS
;
A
#
# COMPACT_ATOMS: atom_id res chain seq x y z
N MET A 1 -45.44 -30.47 19.84
CA MET A 1 -45.80 -31.91 19.84
C MET A 1 -46.60 -32.14 18.57
N ALA A 2 -46.37 -33.11 17.68
CA ALA A 2 -45.57 -34.32 17.73
C ALA A 2 -45.17 -34.74 16.28
N ILE A 3 -43.92 -35.20 16.15
CA ILE A 3 -43.33 -36.23 15.27
C ILE A 3 -44.20 -36.90 14.18
N GLY A 4 -43.61 -37.02 12.98
CA GLY A 4 -44.01 -37.94 11.93
C GLY A 4 -42.84 -38.25 10.99
N SER A 5 -42.28 -39.45 11.13
CA SER A 5 -41.11 -40.00 10.44
C SER A 5 -41.40 -40.43 8.99
N SER A 6 -40.39 -40.44 8.10
CA SER A 6 -40.35 -41.41 7.01
C SER A 6 -38.92 -41.75 6.58
N LEU A 7 -38.64 -43.06 6.63
CA LEU A 7 -37.59 -43.84 5.96
C LEU A 7 -37.32 -43.29 4.54
N GLY A 8 -36.09 -43.12 4.06
CA GLY A 8 -35.11 -44.18 3.86
C GLY A 8 -35.14 -44.61 2.38
N VAL A 9 -34.10 -44.27 1.60
CA VAL A 9 -33.70 -45.05 0.42
C VAL A 9 -32.18 -45.14 0.41
N LEU A 10 -31.72 -46.38 0.62
CA LEU A 10 -30.36 -46.85 0.48
C LEU A 10 -30.15 -47.30 -0.99
N ALA A 11 -28.91 -47.10 -1.47
CA ALA A 11 -28.30 -47.71 -2.66
C ALA A 11 -28.87 -47.22 -4.02
N VAL A 12 -28.09 -47.07 -5.09
CA VAL A 12 -27.08 -47.99 -5.61
C VAL A 12 -26.03 -47.20 -6.40
N ALA A 13 -24.76 -47.48 -6.18
CA ALA A 13 -23.66 -46.96 -7.00
C ALA A 13 -23.68 -47.59 -8.41
N PRO A 14 -23.48 -46.83 -9.50
CA PRO A 14 -22.91 -47.39 -10.70
C PRO A 14 -21.38 -47.34 -10.57
N LEU A 15 -20.84 -48.54 -10.44
CA LEU A 15 -19.47 -48.91 -10.68
C LEU A 15 -19.06 -48.44 -12.10
N LEU A 16 -18.30 -47.36 -12.19
CA LEU A 16 -17.45 -47.07 -13.36
C LEU A 16 -16.01 -46.94 -12.85
N SER A 17 -15.46 -48.11 -12.51
CA SER A 17 -14.01 -48.32 -12.47
C SER A 17 -13.47 -48.16 -13.89
N GLY A 18 -12.39 -47.38 -14.02
CA GLY A 18 -11.49 -47.47 -15.16
C GLY A 18 -11.51 -46.26 -16.09
N LEU A 19 -10.90 -45.16 -15.64
CA LEU A 19 -9.92 -44.35 -16.39
C LEU A 19 -9.38 -43.25 -15.46
N GLN A 20 -8.73 -43.67 -14.36
CA GLN A 20 -7.81 -42.78 -13.66
C GLN A 20 -6.58 -42.63 -14.57
N LEU A 21 -6.65 -41.70 -15.52
CA LEU A 21 -5.44 -41.23 -16.19
C LEU A 21 -4.43 -40.87 -15.10
N PRO A 22 -3.17 -41.34 -15.17
CA PRO A 22 -2.14 -40.91 -14.24
C PRO A 22 -2.09 -39.40 -14.35
N ARG A 23 -2.51 -38.68 -13.30
CA ARG A 23 -2.18 -37.26 -13.22
C ARG A 23 -0.67 -37.24 -13.12
N PRO A 24 0.07 -36.69 -14.10
CA PRO A 24 1.50 -36.53 -13.92
C PRO A 24 1.67 -35.68 -12.67
N SER A 25 2.37 -36.22 -11.68
CA SER A 25 2.90 -35.42 -10.59
C SER A 25 3.64 -34.26 -11.23
N ARG A 26 3.04 -33.07 -11.23
CA ARG A 26 3.77 -31.86 -11.57
C ARG A 26 4.73 -31.68 -10.41
N ASP A 27 5.97 -32.12 -10.59
CA ASP A 27 7.07 -31.63 -9.78
C ASP A 27 6.95 -30.11 -9.73
N PRO A 28 6.87 -29.50 -8.52
CA PRO A 28 6.86 -28.06 -8.41
C PRO A 28 8.16 -27.56 -9.03
N ARG A 29 8.07 -27.00 -10.24
CA ARG A 29 9.18 -26.26 -10.82
C ARG A 29 9.57 -25.20 -9.77
N PRO A 30 10.83 -25.15 -9.32
CA PRO A 30 11.27 -24.06 -8.47
C PRO A 30 10.97 -22.76 -9.22
N TYR A 31 10.09 -21.93 -8.66
CA TYR A 31 9.90 -20.59 -9.19
C TYR A 31 11.25 -19.89 -9.15
N PRO A 32 11.70 -19.20 -10.21
CA PRO A 32 13.02 -18.55 -10.26
C PRO A 32 13.30 -17.59 -9.10
N ASN A 33 12.25 -17.21 -8.34
CA ASN A 33 12.30 -16.29 -7.22
C ASN A 33 11.68 -16.85 -5.91
N GLY A 34 11.47 -18.17 -5.80
CA GLY A 34 10.93 -18.82 -4.60
C GLY A 34 9.50 -18.43 -4.17
N ARG A 35 8.84 -17.52 -4.88
CA ARG A 35 7.49 -17.04 -4.55
C ARG A 35 6.42 -17.97 -5.11
N ASN A 36 5.68 -18.62 -4.21
CA ASN A 36 4.42 -19.30 -4.50
C ASN A 36 3.27 -18.27 -4.49
N PRO A 37 2.53 -18.07 -5.60
CA PRO A 37 1.41 -17.12 -5.69
C PRO A 37 0.24 -17.42 -4.75
N GLY A 38 0.20 -18.59 -4.12
CA GLY A 38 -0.84 -19.00 -3.16
C GLY A 38 -0.46 -18.89 -1.68
N SER A 39 0.71 -18.33 -1.34
CA SER A 39 1.10 -18.14 0.07
C SER A 39 0.51 -16.83 0.61
N PRO A 40 -0.16 -16.82 1.79
CA PRO A 40 -0.41 -15.56 2.49
C PRO A 40 0.93 -14.84 2.67
N GLY A 41 0.92 -13.53 2.44
CA GLY A 41 2.08 -12.70 2.12
C GLY A 41 3.35 -13.09 2.87
N SER A 42 4.46 -13.15 2.12
CA SER A 42 5.79 -13.13 2.73
C SER A 42 5.97 -11.76 3.39
N GLU A 43 5.48 -11.62 4.61
CA GLU A 43 5.97 -10.63 5.55
C GLU A 43 7.44 -10.99 5.80
N GLU A 44 8.33 -10.32 5.07
CA GLU A 44 9.74 -10.32 5.45
C GLU A 44 9.83 -9.93 6.93
N PRO A 45 10.57 -10.67 7.77
CA PRO A 45 10.74 -10.29 9.15
C PRO A 45 11.43 -8.92 9.20
N SER A 46 10.68 -7.89 9.60
CA SER A 46 11.20 -6.54 9.75
C SER A 46 12.17 -6.49 10.93
N THR A 47 13.44 -6.20 10.65
CA THR A 47 14.45 -6.01 11.69
C THR A 47 14.05 -4.84 12.62
N PRO A 48 14.44 -4.86 13.91
CA PRO A 48 14.15 -3.75 14.82
C PRO A 48 14.68 -2.40 14.30
N GLU A 49 15.77 -2.41 13.55
CA GLU A 49 16.32 -1.22 12.87
C GLU A 49 15.36 -0.67 11.80
N ARG A 50 14.80 -1.53 10.94
CA ARG A 50 13.78 -1.12 9.95
C ARG A 50 12.56 -0.48 10.62
N LYS A 51 12.11 -1.04 11.75
CA LYS A 51 11.00 -0.49 12.54
C LYS A 51 11.35 0.86 13.18
N ALA A 52 12.60 1.09 13.57
CA ALA A 52 13.06 2.36 14.11
C ALA A 52 13.08 3.45 13.02
N ILE A 53 13.63 3.13 11.84
CA ILE A 53 13.67 4.04 10.68
C ILE A 53 12.25 4.43 10.24
N GLU A 54 11.32 3.47 10.19
CA GLU A 54 9.93 3.74 9.81
C GLU A 54 9.24 4.72 10.78
N ARG A 55 9.47 4.55 12.10
CA ARG A 55 8.91 5.49 13.09
C ARG A 55 9.49 6.90 12.95
N GLU A 56 10.79 7.01 12.68
CA GLU A 56 11.44 8.30 12.46
C GLU A 56 10.90 8.97 11.19
N ASN A 57 10.77 8.22 10.08
CA ASN A 57 10.17 8.73 8.85
C ASN A 57 8.73 9.23 9.09
N GLN A 58 7.92 8.48 9.85
CA GLN A 58 6.56 8.91 10.19
C GLN A 58 6.53 10.20 11.00
N LYS A 59 7.47 10.39 11.93
CA LYS A 59 7.60 11.63 12.68
C LYS A 59 7.98 12.78 11.74
N GLN A 60 9.00 12.59 10.91
CA GLN A 60 9.46 13.60 9.95
C GLN A 60 8.37 14.00 8.96
N ILE A 61 7.59 13.04 8.45
CA ILE A 61 6.45 13.31 7.56
C ILE A 61 5.42 14.20 8.25
N ARG A 62 5.09 13.94 9.53
CA ARG A 62 4.13 14.77 10.27
C ARG A 62 4.64 16.20 10.43
N ASP A 63 5.90 16.34 10.81
CA ASP A 63 6.54 17.65 11.02
C ASP A 63 6.61 18.43 9.68
N ASP A 64 7.00 17.77 8.59
CA ASP A 64 7.09 18.38 7.26
C ASP A 64 5.72 18.74 6.68
N VAL A 65 4.68 17.93 6.91
CA VAL A 65 3.31 18.25 6.48
C VAL A 65 2.78 19.49 7.21
N ALA A 66 3.06 19.62 8.51
CA ALA A 66 2.69 20.81 9.27
C ALA A 66 3.38 22.07 8.70
N ARG A 67 4.68 21.99 8.42
CA ARG A 67 5.43 23.10 7.79
C ARG A 67 4.92 23.41 6.38
N LEU A 68 4.55 22.39 5.59
CA LEU A 68 3.98 22.57 4.25
C LEU A 68 2.67 23.36 4.31
N TYR A 69 1.82 23.06 5.30
CA TYR A 69 0.57 23.77 5.53
C TYR A 69 0.81 25.26 5.86
N GLU A 70 1.75 25.54 6.75
CA GLU A 70 2.11 26.92 7.13
C GLU A 70 2.61 27.72 5.92
N MET A 71 3.57 27.19 5.16
CA MET A 71 4.10 27.88 3.97
C MET A 71 3.04 28.10 2.90
N ALA A 72 2.12 27.14 2.71
CA ALA A 72 1.02 27.29 1.77
C ALA A 72 0.03 28.38 2.21
N ALA A 73 -0.25 28.48 3.51
CA ALA A 73 -1.08 29.54 4.07
C ALA A 73 -0.42 30.93 3.91
N GLU A 74 0.89 31.03 4.13
CA GLU A 74 1.64 32.25 3.86
C GLU A 74 1.61 32.64 2.39
N LEU A 75 1.89 31.69 1.48
CA LEU A 75 1.86 31.93 0.04
C LEU A 75 0.48 32.44 -0.40
N LYS A 76 -0.60 31.82 0.11
CA LYS A 76 -1.96 32.31 -0.11
C LYS A 76 -2.13 33.75 0.35
N SER A 77 -1.70 34.08 1.57
CA SER A 77 -1.81 35.45 2.07
C SER A 77 -1.02 36.45 1.24
N GLU A 78 0.16 36.08 0.74
CA GLU A 78 0.97 36.96 -0.12
C GLU A 78 0.30 37.18 -1.48
N VAL A 79 -0.29 36.14 -2.08
CA VAL A 79 -1.07 36.27 -3.31
C VAL A 79 -2.29 37.15 -3.11
N GLU A 80 -3.05 36.96 -2.02
CA GLU A 80 -4.25 37.78 -1.72
C GLU A 80 -3.93 39.26 -1.49
N LYS A 81 -2.71 39.57 -1.06
CA LYS A 81 -2.23 40.95 -0.86
C LYS A 81 -1.60 41.57 -2.12
N THR A 82 -1.29 40.75 -3.13
CA THR A 82 -0.64 41.22 -4.35
C THR A 82 -1.72 41.65 -5.33
N ASP A 83 -1.77 42.95 -5.66
CA ASP A 83 -2.67 43.47 -6.69
C ASP A 83 -2.39 42.83 -8.06
N ALA A 84 -3.43 42.62 -8.88
CA ALA A 84 -3.32 41.96 -10.19
C ALA A 84 -2.34 42.63 -11.18
N ASN A 85 -1.93 43.87 -10.89
CA ASN A 85 -0.96 44.64 -11.67
C ASN A 85 0.46 44.65 -11.06
N ALA A 86 0.65 44.09 -9.86
CA ALA A 86 1.95 43.93 -9.25
C ALA A 86 2.63 42.70 -9.85
N THR A 87 3.81 42.92 -10.44
CA THR A 87 4.70 41.85 -10.91
C THR A 87 4.85 40.78 -9.82
N LEU A 88 4.52 39.52 -10.14
CA LEU A 88 4.70 38.38 -9.23
C LEU A 88 6.12 38.43 -8.64
N SER A 89 6.20 38.69 -7.35
CA SER A 89 7.46 39.00 -6.68
C SER A 89 8.38 37.77 -6.73
N LEU A 90 9.69 38.00 -6.88
CA LEU A 90 10.68 36.92 -6.82
C LEU A 90 10.61 36.15 -5.50
N SER A 91 10.14 36.78 -4.42
CA SER A 91 9.88 36.14 -3.13
C SER A 91 8.77 35.10 -3.22
N LEU A 92 7.66 35.41 -3.89
CA LEU A 92 6.54 34.48 -4.05
C LEU A 92 6.93 33.23 -4.84
N ILE A 93 7.72 33.41 -5.91
CA ILE A 93 8.26 32.30 -6.71
C ILE A 93 9.17 31.41 -5.85
N LYS A 94 10.06 32.02 -5.05
CA LYS A 94 10.95 31.27 -4.14
C LYS A 94 10.15 30.46 -3.11
N LYS A 95 9.12 31.05 -2.49
CA LYS A 95 8.25 30.33 -1.55
C LYS A 95 7.54 29.15 -2.21
N ALA A 96 7.02 29.32 -3.43
CA ALA A 96 6.41 28.22 -4.18
C ALA A 96 7.42 27.09 -4.47
N GLN A 97 8.67 27.43 -4.79
CA GLN A 97 9.74 26.44 -5.00
C GLN A 97 10.10 25.67 -3.71
N GLU A 98 10.10 26.34 -2.56
CA GLU A 98 10.33 25.71 -1.25
C GLU A 98 9.22 24.72 -0.90
N ILE A 99 7.96 25.09 -1.15
CA ILE A 99 6.80 24.20 -1.02
C ILE A 99 6.96 22.96 -1.92
N GLU A 100 7.36 23.13 -3.18
CA GLU A 100 7.59 22.01 -4.11
C GLU A 100 8.67 21.06 -3.59
N LYS A 101 9.79 21.59 -3.07
CA LYS A 101 10.86 20.79 -2.49
C LYS A 101 10.38 19.99 -1.28
N LEU A 102 9.67 20.63 -0.36
CA LEU A 102 9.18 19.97 0.84
C LEU A 102 8.15 18.88 0.50
N ALA A 103 7.25 19.13 -0.45
CA ALA A 103 6.32 18.12 -0.94
C ALA A 103 7.05 16.91 -1.55
N LYS A 104 8.15 17.13 -2.29
CA LYS A 104 8.98 16.03 -2.80
C LYS A 104 9.67 15.25 -1.68
N GLN A 105 10.16 15.92 -0.64
CA GLN A 105 10.77 15.26 0.52
C GLN A 105 9.77 14.37 1.25
N ILE A 106 8.57 14.88 1.55
CA ILE A 106 7.49 14.11 2.17
C ILE A 106 7.18 12.85 1.36
N LYS A 107 7.03 12.98 0.04
CA LYS A 107 6.79 11.84 -0.86
C LYS A 107 7.92 10.80 -0.78
N ASN A 108 9.18 11.25 -0.71
CA ASN A 108 10.33 10.36 -0.67
C ASN A 108 10.41 9.61 0.68
N LEU A 109 10.17 10.32 1.79
CA LEU A 109 10.09 9.70 3.12
C LEU A 109 8.95 8.68 3.20
N ALA A 110 7.78 9.01 2.65
CA ALA A 110 6.60 8.15 2.66
C ALA A 110 6.75 6.87 1.82
N LYS A 111 7.65 6.85 0.84
CA LYS A 111 7.96 5.62 0.08
C LYS A 111 8.83 4.64 0.86
N GLY A 112 9.35 5.04 2.02
CA GLY A 112 10.51 4.40 2.64
C GLY A 112 11.72 4.72 1.78
N SER A 113 12.72 5.37 2.35
CA SER A 113 14.01 5.63 1.68
C SER A 113 14.54 4.33 1.06
N SER A 114 14.39 4.24 -0.28
CA SER A 114 14.89 3.15 -1.13
C SER A 114 16.40 3.09 -1.16
#